data_AF-A0A7G7KRI0-F1
#
_entry.id   AF-A0A7G7KRI0-F1
#
_cell.length_a   1.000
_cell.length_b   1.000
_cell.length_c   1.000
_cell.angle_alpha   90.00
_cell.angle_beta   90.00
_cell.angle_gamma   90.00
#
_symmetry.space_group_name_H-M   'P 1'
#
loop_
_entity.id
_entity.type
_entity.pdbx_description
1 polymer ?
#
loop_
_entity_poly.entity_id
_entity_poly.type
_entity_poly.pdbx_seq_one_letter_code
_entity_poly.pdbx_strand_id
1 'polypeptide(L)'
;MTEWIWHRGTVAQGHGVASGSARESPYPAGTIALQSPLFLQRGLDLSDCFAGTINLDFPGCRWALSQPEWCFEQLDWTPLHPPETFSFWRVLLRHGEEQPRQGWIYYPHPETKVRHFQRDGRLELLAPPLPELKLGAALELAVDPLRCQLVPVARLRARLLEFLKFRVLAAQETFFLEELPRLRAWLEESWPEASVLSDAEVQLTLDRARQLYTES
;
A
#
# COMPACT_ATOMS: atom_id res chain seq x y z
N MET A 1 1.02 2.39 25.10
CA MET A 1 2.19 1.96 24.30
C MET A 1 1.63 1.08 23.20
N THR A 2 1.76 1.48 21.94
CA THR A 2 1.34 0.61 20.83
C THR A 2 2.34 -0.54 20.71
N GLU A 3 1.84 -1.77 20.61
CA GLU A 3 2.65 -2.94 20.30
C GLU A 3 2.99 -2.92 18.79
N TRP A 4 4.28 -3.03 18.46
CA TRP A 4 4.74 -3.09 17.08
C TRP A 4 4.53 -4.51 16.52
N ILE A 5 3.95 -4.63 15.33
CA ILE A 5 3.88 -5.91 14.59
C ILE A 5 4.93 -5.92 13.49
N TRP A 6 5.73 -6.98 13.47
CA TRP A 6 6.79 -7.20 12.49
C TRP A 6 6.29 -8.00 11.28
N HIS A 7 6.58 -7.49 10.08
CA HIS A 7 6.31 -8.14 8.81
C HIS A 7 7.61 -8.28 8.03
N ARG A 8 7.81 -9.44 7.39
CA ARG A 8 8.97 -9.68 6.54
C ARG A 8 8.61 -9.41 5.08
N GLY A 9 9.33 -8.50 4.44
CA GLY A 9 9.20 -8.19 3.01
C GLY A 9 10.49 -8.48 2.24
N THR A 10 10.43 -8.32 0.92
CA THR A 10 11.58 -8.47 0.02
C THR A 10 11.90 -7.16 -0.68
N VAL A 11 13.16 -6.73 -0.61
CA VAL A 11 13.61 -5.50 -1.25
C VAL A 11 13.51 -5.65 -2.76
N ALA A 12 12.82 -4.71 -3.39
CA ALA A 12 12.53 -4.73 -4.80
C ALA A 12 13.18 -3.56 -5.54
N GLN A 13 13.33 -3.72 -6.85
CA GLN A 13 13.79 -2.63 -7.71
C GLN A 13 12.66 -1.61 -7.89
N GLY A 14 12.96 -0.35 -7.58
CA GLY A 14 12.12 0.81 -7.91
C GLY A 14 12.48 1.41 -9.27
N HIS A 15 11.72 2.41 -9.70
CA HIS A 15 11.95 3.08 -11.00
C HIS A 15 13.16 4.03 -10.99
N GLY A 16 13.72 4.37 -9.83
CA GLY A 16 14.87 5.27 -9.70
C GLY A 16 14.53 6.77 -9.76
N VAL A 17 13.23 7.12 -9.86
CA VAL A 17 12.75 8.51 -9.90
C VAL A 17 12.94 9.20 -8.54
N ALA A 18 12.65 8.50 -7.45
CA ALA A 18 12.80 9.03 -6.09
C ALA A 18 14.24 9.45 -5.76
N SER A 19 15.23 8.67 -6.25
CA SER A 19 16.66 8.87 -6.01
C SER A 19 17.39 9.61 -7.13
N GLY A 20 16.69 10.02 -8.20
CA GLY A 20 17.32 10.70 -9.35
C GLY A 20 18.23 9.81 -10.21
N SER A 21 18.22 8.49 -9.99
CA SER A 21 19.06 7.53 -10.74
C SER A 21 18.43 7.11 -12.08
N ALA A 22 17.15 7.43 -12.30
CA ALA A 22 16.47 7.21 -13.57
C ALA A 22 16.96 8.19 -14.65
N ARG A 23 17.55 7.66 -15.72
CA ARG A 23 18.14 8.44 -16.82
C ARG A 23 17.18 9.43 -17.49
N GLU A 24 15.90 9.08 -17.56
CA GLU A 24 14.85 9.87 -18.20
C GLU A 24 13.97 10.62 -17.20
N SER A 25 14.39 10.68 -15.92
CA SER A 25 13.65 11.43 -14.90
C SER A 25 13.76 12.93 -15.18
N PRO A 26 12.65 13.68 -15.16
CA PRO A 26 12.70 15.15 -15.21
C PRO A 26 13.27 15.75 -13.91
N TYR A 27 13.53 14.92 -12.89
CA TYR A 27 14.05 15.30 -11.58
C TYR A 27 15.47 14.75 -11.39
N PRO A 28 16.53 15.48 -11.83
CA PRO A 28 17.91 14.98 -11.79
C PRO A 28 18.46 14.81 -10.36
N ALA A 29 17.94 15.57 -9.39
CA ALA A 29 18.27 15.41 -7.98
C ALA A 29 17.44 14.31 -7.27
N GLY A 30 16.43 13.75 -7.96
CA GLY A 30 15.42 12.87 -7.36
C GLY A 30 14.28 13.62 -6.68
N THR A 31 13.09 13.01 -6.63
CA THR A 31 11.90 13.66 -6.05
C THR A 31 12.04 13.89 -4.55
N ILE A 32 12.64 12.94 -3.83
CA ILE A 32 12.80 13.06 -2.37
C ILE A 32 13.67 14.27 -2.02
N ALA A 33 14.77 14.50 -2.74
CA ALA A 33 15.62 15.67 -2.52
C ALA A 33 14.89 17.00 -2.74
N LEU A 34 13.98 17.06 -3.72
CA LEU A 34 13.16 18.24 -3.99
C LEU A 34 12.05 18.45 -2.95
N GLN A 35 11.48 17.35 -2.44
CA GLN A 35 10.34 17.38 -1.51
C GLN A 35 10.77 17.58 -0.05
N SER A 36 11.91 17.02 0.38
CA SER A 36 12.36 17.04 1.78
C SER A 36 12.40 18.44 2.42
N PRO A 37 12.88 19.51 1.76
CA PRO A 37 12.84 20.85 2.33
C PRO A 37 11.42 21.35 2.65
N LEU A 38 10.44 20.96 1.84
CA LEU A 38 9.03 21.36 2.00
C LEU A 38 8.34 20.58 3.12
N PHE A 39 8.72 19.32 3.33
CA PHE A 39 8.29 18.53 4.48
C PHE A 39 8.88 19.07 5.78
N LEU A 40 10.17 19.45 5.77
CA LEU A 40 10.86 20.05 6.92
C LEU A 40 10.19 21.35 7.37
N GLN A 41 9.85 22.24 6.42
CA GLN A 41 9.13 23.48 6.71
C GLN A 41 7.77 23.24 7.38
N ARG A 42 7.18 22.05 7.21
CA ARG A 42 5.90 21.65 7.79
C ARG A 42 6.05 20.66 8.95
N GLY A 43 7.26 20.50 9.49
CA GLY A 43 7.53 19.80 10.75
C GLY A 43 7.91 18.33 10.64
N LEU A 44 8.13 17.79 9.43
CA LEU A 44 8.70 16.46 9.24
C LEU A 44 10.16 16.57 8.79
N ASP A 45 11.10 16.24 9.67
CA ASP A 45 12.53 16.20 9.37
C ASP A 45 12.91 14.82 8.81
N LEU A 46 13.47 14.82 7.59
CA LEU A 46 13.96 13.63 6.88
C LEU A 46 15.47 13.72 6.62
N SER A 47 16.20 14.60 7.32
CA SER A 47 17.63 14.84 7.11
C SER A 47 18.52 13.62 7.41
N ASP A 48 18.03 12.69 8.23
CA ASP A 48 18.68 11.42 8.52
C ASP A 48 18.44 10.35 7.43
N CYS A 49 17.47 10.56 6.54
CA CYS A 49 17.07 9.62 5.51
C CYS A 49 17.93 9.74 4.26
N PHE A 50 18.16 8.60 3.58
CA PHE A 50 18.70 8.61 2.24
C PHE A 50 17.74 9.33 1.28
N ALA A 51 18.26 10.10 0.33
CA ALA A 51 17.48 10.82 -0.68
C ALA A 51 16.94 9.87 -1.76
N GLY A 52 16.08 8.94 -1.37
CA GLY A 52 15.48 7.92 -2.21
C GLY A 52 14.68 6.92 -1.37
N THR A 53 13.91 6.07 -2.04
CA THR A 53 13.00 5.13 -1.38
C THR A 53 13.48 3.68 -1.48
N ILE A 54 13.40 2.93 -0.38
CA ILE A 54 13.46 1.47 -0.41
C ILE A 54 12.09 0.95 -0.85
N ASN A 55 12.04 0.17 -1.93
CA ASN A 55 10.80 -0.49 -2.33
C ASN A 55 10.75 -1.86 -1.66
N LEU A 56 9.70 -2.12 -0.88
CA LEU A 56 9.55 -3.38 -0.14
C LEU A 56 8.27 -4.10 -0.57
N ASP A 57 8.42 -5.29 -1.15
CA ASP A 57 7.32 -6.10 -1.65
C ASP A 57 6.81 -7.09 -0.58
N PHE A 58 5.47 -7.17 -0.46
CA PHE A 58 4.75 -8.18 0.32
C PHE A 58 3.79 -8.96 -0.59
N PRO A 59 4.28 -9.98 -1.32
CA PRO A 59 3.49 -10.67 -2.34
C PRO A 59 2.20 -11.28 -1.79
N GLY A 60 1.11 -11.16 -2.55
CA GLY A 60 -0.19 -11.73 -2.19
C GLY A 60 -0.90 -11.02 -1.03
N CYS A 61 -0.38 -9.88 -0.59
CA CYS A 61 -0.95 -9.07 0.47
C CYS A 61 -1.26 -7.65 -0.03
N ARG A 62 -2.11 -6.93 0.71
CA ARG A 62 -2.41 -5.52 0.48
C ARG A 62 -2.34 -4.76 1.80
N TRP A 63 -1.82 -3.54 1.75
CA TRP A 63 -1.77 -2.67 2.92
C TRP A 63 -3.05 -1.85 3.03
N ALA A 64 -3.71 -1.92 4.18
CA ALA A 64 -4.72 -0.96 4.59
C ALA A 64 -4.03 0.07 5.50
N LEU A 65 -3.85 1.29 4.98
CA LEU A 65 -3.19 2.39 5.68
C LEU A 65 -4.23 3.40 6.12
N SER A 66 -4.16 3.83 7.38
CA SER A 66 -5.08 4.80 7.98
C SER A 66 -4.38 5.64 9.03
N GLN A 67 -4.90 6.83 9.31
CA GLN A 67 -4.38 7.73 10.36
C GLN A 67 -2.86 7.98 10.26
N PRO A 68 -2.38 8.59 9.16
CA PRO A 68 -0.97 8.94 9.04
C PRO A 68 -0.54 9.90 10.15
N GLU A 69 0.74 9.84 10.52
CA GLU A 69 1.31 10.80 11.47
C GLU A 69 1.53 12.17 10.81
N TRP A 70 1.81 12.20 9.51
CA TRP A 70 1.82 13.42 8.71
C TRP A 70 1.01 13.24 7.43
N CYS A 71 0.21 14.24 7.09
CA CYS A 71 -0.47 14.36 5.80
C CYS A 71 -0.21 15.76 5.24
N PHE A 72 0.44 15.83 4.08
CA PHE A 72 0.69 17.08 3.36
C PHE A 72 -0.22 17.10 2.13
N GLU A 73 -1.38 17.71 2.28
CA GLU A 73 -2.37 17.85 1.21
C GLU A 73 -1.94 18.89 0.19
N GLN A 74 -2.09 18.56 -1.10
CA GLN A 74 -1.87 19.50 -2.22
C GLN A 74 -0.53 20.24 -2.12
N LEU A 75 0.55 19.48 -1.88
CA LEU A 75 1.90 20.03 -1.82
C LEU A 75 2.39 20.38 -3.23
N ASP A 76 2.56 21.68 -3.48
CA ASP A 76 3.19 22.19 -4.69
C ASP A 76 4.72 22.09 -4.56
N TRP A 77 5.28 20.96 -4.97
CA TRP A 77 6.72 20.68 -4.87
C TRP A 77 7.47 20.82 -6.20
N THR A 78 6.76 21.03 -7.31
CA THR A 78 7.36 21.20 -8.63
C THR A 78 6.40 21.89 -9.59
N PRO A 79 6.88 22.78 -10.49
CA PRO A 79 6.03 23.42 -11.49
C PRO A 79 5.60 22.49 -12.64
N LEU A 80 6.05 21.23 -12.67
CA LEU A 80 5.85 20.33 -13.82
C LEU A 80 4.46 19.66 -13.86
N HIS A 81 3.74 19.63 -12.75
CA HIS A 81 2.41 19.02 -12.65
C HIS A 81 1.63 19.64 -11.49
N PRO A 82 0.31 19.37 -11.39
CA PRO A 82 -0.47 19.82 -10.24
C PRO A 82 0.10 19.33 -8.90
N PRO A 83 -0.24 20.02 -7.79
CA PRO A 83 0.16 19.61 -6.45
C PRO A 83 -0.26 18.16 -6.13
N GLU A 84 0.55 17.49 -5.31
CA GLU A 84 0.33 16.10 -4.93
C GLU A 84 0.14 15.96 -3.41
N THR A 85 -0.56 14.91 -2.97
CA THR A 85 -0.75 14.65 -1.54
C THR A 85 0.18 13.54 -1.06
N PHE A 86 0.77 13.72 0.11
CA PHE A 86 1.72 12.76 0.72
C PHE A 86 1.33 12.42 2.15
N SER A 87 1.37 11.14 2.49
CA SER A 87 1.18 10.68 3.86
C SER A 87 2.36 9.87 4.37
N PHE A 88 2.61 9.96 5.68
CA PHE A 88 3.73 9.31 6.35
C PHE A 88 3.28 8.57 7.61
N TRP A 89 3.86 7.38 7.80
CA TRP A 89 3.72 6.59 9.02
C TRP A 89 5.10 6.20 9.52
N ARG A 90 5.41 6.47 10.78
CA ARG A 90 6.62 5.96 11.41
C ARG A 90 6.59 4.45 11.50
N VAL A 91 7.73 3.87 11.19
CA VAL A 91 7.98 2.44 11.22
C VAL A 91 9.37 2.16 11.77
N LEU A 92 9.61 0.90 12.11
CA LEU A 92 10.95 0.41 12.41
C LEU A 92 11.39 -0.56 11.31
N LEU A 93 12.64 -0.47 10.88
CA LEU A 93 13.22 -1.36 9.89
C LEU A 93 14.35 -2.16 10.53
N ARG A 94 14.43 -3.44 10.20
CA ARG A 94 15.52 -4.33 10.65
C ARG A 94 15.99 -5.23 9.52
N HIS A 95 17.30 -5.27 9.31
CA HIS A 95 17.98 -6.15 8.36
C HIS A 95 18.82 -7.16 9.15
N GLY A 96 18.48 -8.45 9.07
CA GLY A 96 19.16 -9.49 9.84
C GLY A 96 19.08 -9.25 11.35
N GLU A 97 20.22 -9.34 12.03
CA GLU A 97 20.33 -9.12 13.50
C GLU A 97 20.69 -7.68 13.87
N GLU A 98 20.66 -6.74 12.91
CA GLU A 98 20.91 -5.33 13.19
C GLU A 98 19.87 -4.73 14.16
N GLN A 99 20.25 -3.67 14.87
CA GLN A 99 19.29 -2.94 15.69
C GLN A 99 18.21 -2.28 14.81
N PRO A 100 16.93 -2.31 15.23
CA PRO A 100 15.87 -1.59 14.55
C PRO A 100 16.20 -0.11 14.36
N ARG A 101 16.04 0.39 13.13
CA ARG A 101 16.19 1.81 12.80
C ARG A 101 14.83 2.42 12.52
N GLN A 102 14.63 3.65 12.96
CA GLN A 102 13.43 4.39 12.59
C GLN A 102 13.43 4.68 11.10
N GLY A 103 12.25 4.64 10.49
CA GLY A 103 12.01 5.19 9.17
C GLY A 103 10.54 5.51 8.98
N TRP A 104 10.16 5.66 7.72
CA TRP A 104 8.86 6.16 7.31
C TRP A 104 8.31 5.32 6.16
N ILE A 105 7.04 4.93 6.25
CA ILE A 105 6.26 4.66 5.03
C ILE A 105 6.05 6.00 4.35
N TYR A 106 6.52 6.13 3.12
CA TYR A 106 6.28 7.28 2.26
C TYR A 106 5.17 6.92 1.28
N TYR A 107 4.01 7.55 1.41
CA TYR A 107 2.86 7.27 0.57
C TYR A 107 2.48 8.48 -0.29
N PRO A 108 2.94 8.52 -1.55
CA PRO A 108 2.39 9.41 -2.55
C PRO A 108 0.97 8.96 -2.94
N HIS A 109 -0.05 9.78 -2.69
CA HIS A 109 -1.45 9.42 -2.96
C HIS A 109 -1.71 9.25 -4.48
N PRO A 110 -2.01 8.04 -4.97
CA PRO A 110 -2.16 7.74 -6.40
C PRO A 110 -3.29 8.54 -7.06
N GLU A 111 -4.35 8.87 -6.30
CA GLU A 111 -5.48 9.68 -6.76
C GLU A 111 -5.07 11.06 -7.27
N THR A 112 -3.97 11.59 -6.74
CA THR A 112 -3.38 12.86 -7.19
C THR A 112 -2.36 12.69 -8.31
N LYS A 113 -2.03 11.44 -8.69
CA LYS A 113 -1.03 11.12 -9.73
C LYS A 113 -1.70 10.59 -10.99
N VAL A 114 -1.59 11.38 -12.06
CA VAL A 114 -2.16 11.08 -13.41
C VAL A 114 -1.63 9.76 -14.01
N ARG A 115 -0.54 9.21 -13.47
CA ARG A 115 -0.01 7.89 -13.78
C ARG A 115 0.51 7.30 -12.47
N HIS A 116 0.09 6.10 -12.11
CA HIS A 116 0.91 5.02 -11.52
C HIS A 116 0.04 3.98 -10.80
N PHE A 117 0.02 2.78 -11.36
CA PHE A 117 -0.49 1.56 -10.73
C PHE A 117 0.58 1.07 -9.74
N GLN A 118 0.37 1.25 -8.43
CA GLN A 118 1.20 0.58 -7.43
C GLN A 118 0.84 -0.91 -7.45
N ARG A 119 1.87 -1.77 -7.54
CA ARG A 119 1.67 -3.23 -7.41
C ARG A 119 1.10 -3.51 -6.02
N ASP A 120 0.13 -4.43 -5.96
CA ASP A 120 -0.44 -4.90 -4.70
C ASP A 120 0.66 -5.28 -3.69
N GLY A 121 0.59 -4.67 -2.51
CA GLY A 121 1.47 -5.02 -1.40
C GLY A 121 2.88 -4.40 -1.42
N ARG A 122 3.21 -3.51 -2.36
CA ARG A 122 4.48 -2.76 -2.34
C ARG A 122 4.37 -1.51 -1.47
N LEU A 123 5.37 -1.28 -0.62
CA LEU A 123 5.57 -0.01 0.07
C LEU A 123 6.84 0.69 -0.41
N GLU A 124 6.80 2.02 -0.38
CA GLU A 124 7.98 2.88 -0.50
C GLU A 124 8.37 3.35 0.91
N LEU A 125 9.62 3.12 1.31
CA LEU A 125 10.12 3.45 2.64
C LEU A 125 11.25 4.47 2.56
N LEU A 126 11.25 5.46 3.44
CA LEU A 126 12.38 6.35 3.69
C LEU A 126 13.03 5.95 5.01
N ALA A 127 14.35 5.80 5.00
CA ALA A 127 15.11 5.41 6.17
C ALA A 127 16.55 5.95 6.05
N PRO A 128 17.29 6.00 7.16
CA PRO A 128 18.74 6.19 7.11
C PRO A 128 19.42 5.18 6.18
N PRO A 129 20.60 5.51 5.62
CA PRO A 129 21.32 4.61 4.73
C PRO A 129 21.51 3.21 5.34
N LEU A 130 21.12 2.19 4.58
CA LEU A 130 21.30 0.77 4.91
C LEU A 130 22.32 0.17 3.91
N PRO A 131 23.63 0.38 4.10
CA PRO A 131 24.65 0.08 3.09
C PRO A 131 24.76 -1.41 2.70
N GLU A 132 24.34 -2.33 3.59
CA GLU A 132 24.37 -3.77 3.31
C GLU A 132 23.10 -4.28 2.61
N LEU A 133 22.09 -3.42 2.42
CA LEU A 133 20.80 -3.82 1.86
C LEU A 133 20.88 -3.96 0.34
N LYS A 134 20.69 -5.19 -0.14
CA LYS A 134 20.71 -5.54 -1.58
C LYS A 134 19.31 -5.80 -2.10
N LEU A 135 19.14 -5.65 -3.42
CA LEU A 135 17.93 -6.12 -4.09
C LEU A 135 17.72 -7.62 -3.83
N GLY A 136 16.47 -8.03 -3.60
CA GLY A 136 16.09 -9.39 -3.25
C GLY A 136 16.37 -9.78 -1.79
N ALA A 137 17.02 -8.92 -0.99
CA ALA A 137 17.23 -9.19 0.42
C ALA A 137 15.91 -9.14 1.20
N ALA A 138 15.84 -9.90 2.30
CA ALA A 138 14.75 -9.79 3.24
C ALA A 138 14.95 -8.57 4.14
N LEU A 139 13.88 -7.81 4.37
CA LEU A 139 13.86 -6.69 5.31
C LEU A 139 12.63 -6.82 6.19
N GLU A 140 12.81 -6.68 7.49
CA GLU A 140 11.70 -6.69 8.44
C GLU A 140 11.22 -5.25 8.68
N LEU A 141 9.90 -5.08 8.69
CA LEU A 141 9.20 -3.83 8.89
C LEU A 141 8.26 -3.97 10.10
N ALA A 142 8.48 -3.17 11.13
CA ALA A 142 7.57 -3.05 12.25
C ALA A 142 6.62 -1.88 12.06
N VAL A 143 5.32 -2.12 12.24
CA VAL A 143 4.26 -1.12 12.07
C VAL A 143 3.35 -1.04 13.30
N ASP A 144 2.65 0.10 13.45
CA ASP A 144 1.50 0.20 14.35
C ASP A 144 0.30 -0.52 13.70
N PRO A 145 -0.20 -1.64 14.27
CA PRO A 145 -1.26 -2.43 13.66
C PRO A 145 -2.63 -1.74 13.67
N LEU A 146 -2.81 -0.68 14.46
CA LEU A 146 -4.04 0.12 14.45
C LEU A 146 -4.08 1.05 13.23
N ARG A 147 -2.92 1.34 12.63
CA ARG A 147 -2.77 2.30 11.53
C ARG A 147 -2.41 1.63 10.21
N CYS A 148 -1.61 0.57 10.28
CA CYS A 148 -1.10 -0.15 9.11
C CYS A 148 -1.42 -1.63 9.26
N GLN A 149 -2.26 -2.16 8.39
CA GLN A 149 -2.63 -3.56 8.39
C GLN A 149 -2.20 -4.23 7.08
N LEU A 150 -1.42 -5.31 7.20
CA LEU A 150 -1.10 -6.17 6.07
C LEU A 150 -2.15 -7.28 5.94
N VAL A 151 -2.98 -7.20 4.90
CA VAL A 151 -4.09 -8.12 4.68
C VAL A 151 -3.73 -9.11 3.57
N PRO A 152 -3.64 -10.42 3.85
CA PRO A 152 -3.51 -11.43 2.80
C PRO A 152 -4.76 -11.44 1.92
N VAL A 153 -4.58 -11.20 0.61
CA VAL A 153 -5.70 -11.12 -0.34
C VAL A 153 -6.49 -12.43 -0.39
N ALA A 154 -5.79 -13.57 -0.35
CA ALA A 154 -6.44 -14.89 -0.32
C ALA A 154 -7.35 -15.08 0.89
N ARG A 155 -6.94 -14.58 2.07
CA ARG A 155 -7.77 -14.62 3.28
C ARG A 155 -9.01 -13.76 3.14
N LEU A 156 -8.86 -12.56 2.57
CA LEU A 156 -9.98 -11.67 2.37
C LEU A 156 -10.99 -12.23 1.36
N ARG A 157 -10.52 -12.84 0.26
CA ARG A 157 -11.38 -13.56 -0.69
C ARG A 157 -12.11 -14.74 -0.04
N ALA A 158 -11.44 -15.50 0.82
CA ALA A 158 -12.09 -16.59 1.56
C ALA A 158 -13.22 -16.07 2.48
N ARG A 159 -12.98 -14.95 3.19
CA ARG A 159 -14.01 -14.29 4.00
C ARG A 159 -15.17 -13.76 3.16
N LEU A 160 -14.89 -13.22 1.96
CA LEU A 160 -15.95 -12.81 1.04
C LEU A 160 -16.80 -14.01 0.61
N LEU A 161 -16.22 -15.16 0.30
CA LEU A 161 -16.98 -16.39 0.00
C LEU A 161 -17.92 -16.74 1.16
N GLU A 162 -17.40 -16.77 2.38
CA GLU A 162 -18.20 -17.05 3.58
C GLU A 162 -19.33 -16.04 3.77
N PHE A 163 -19.05 -14.76 3.57
CA PHE A 163 -20.04 -13.69 3.67
C PHE A 163 -21.16 -13.82 2.65
N LEU A 164 -20.84 -14.24 1.42
CA LEU A 164 -21.81 -14.42 0.33
C LEU A 164 -22.68 -15.67 0.52
N LYS A 165 -22.23 -16.67 1.29
CA LYS A 165 -22.83 -18.00 1.39
C LYS A 165 -24.36 -18.00 1.53
N PHE A 166 -24.89 -17.34 2.56
CA PHE A 166 -26.33 -17.40 2.82
C PHE A 166 -27.17 -16.66 1.77
N ARG A 167 -26.64 -15.56 1.22
CA ARG A 167 -27.34 -14.80 0.17
C ARG A 167 -27.39 -15.57 -1.14
N VAL A 168 -26.26 -16.19 -1.53
CA VAL A 168 -26.22 -17.05 -2.70
C VAL A 168 -27.12 -18.27 -2.52
N LEU A 169 -27.13 -18.91 -1.36
CA LEU A 169 -28.02 -20.05 -1.12
C LEU A 169 -29.51 -19.68 -1.17
N ALA A 170 -29.88 -18.45 -0.78
CA ALA A 170 -31.26 -17.98 -0.81
C ALA A 170 -31.74 -17.56 -2.21
N ALA A 171 -30.88 -16.91 -3.00
CA ALA A 171 -31.22 -16.38 -4.32
C ALA A 171 -30.73 -17.23 -5.50
N GLN A 172 -29.84 -18.20 -5.26
CA GLN A 172 -29.29 -19.12 -6.26
C GLN A 172 -28.76 -18.35 -7.50
N GLU A 173 -29.07 -18.83 -8.71
CA GLU A 173 -28.65 -18.21 -9.96
C GLU A 173 -29.10 -16.75 -10.12
N THR A 174 -30.19 -16.32 -9.48
CA THR A 174 -30.65 -14.93 -9.61
C THR A 174 -29.73 -13.95 -8.90
N PHE A 175 -28.94 -14.39 -7.91
CA PHE A 175 -27.92 -13.54 -7.26
C PHE A 175 -26.87 -13.05 -8.25
N PHE A 176 -26.46 -13.90 -9.19
CA PHE A 176 -25.38 -13.62 -10.15
C PHE A 176 -25.84 -12.83 -11.38
N LEU A 177 -27.11 -12.46 -11.44
CA LEU A 177 -27.64 -11.55 -12.47
C LEU A 177 -27.38 -10.08 -12.12
N GLU A 178 -26.98 -9.78 -10.88
CA GLU A 178 -26.64 -8.41 -10.48
C GLU A 178 -25.33 -7.94 -11.12
N GLU A 179 -25.32 -6.70 -11.59
CA GLU A 179 -24.12 -6.08 -12.15
C GLU A 179 -23.09 -5.75 -11.06
N LEU A 180 -21.81 -5.91 -11.38
CA LEU A 180 -20.70 -5.70 -10.44
C LEU A 180 -20.72 -4.32 -9.74
N PRO A 181 -21.03 -3.19 -10.39
CA PRO A 181 -21.11 -1.89 -9.71
C PRO A 181 -22.20 -1.83 -8.62
N ARG A 182 -23.34 -2.48 -8.85
CA ARG A 182 -24.43 -2.55 -7.85
C ARG A 182 -24.03 -3.42 -6.67
N LEU A 183 -23.40 -4.57 -6.97
CA LEU A 183 -22.86 -5.44 -5.94
C LEU A 183 -21.77 -4.73 -5.11
N ARG A 184 -20.92 -3.93 -5.75
CA ARG A 184 -19.89 -3.12 -5.08
C ARG A 184 -20.49 -2.16 -4.07
N ALA A 185 -21.48 -1.37 -4.48
CA ALA A 185 -22.17 -0.45 -3.58
C ALA A 185 -22.78 -1.19 -2.37
N TRP A 186 -23.39 -2.35 -2.61
CA TRP A 186 -23.91 -3.18 -1.54
C TRP A 186 -22.81 -3.75 -0.60
N LEU A 187 -21.69 -4.21 -1.15
CA LEU A 187 -20.55 -4.71 -0.38
C LEU A 187 -19.90 -3.60 0.46
N GLU A 188 -19.78 -2.39 -0.06
CA GLU A 188 -19.26 -1.25 0.70
C GLU A 188 -20.12 -0.93 1.93
N GLU A 189 -21.44 -1.03 1.80
CA GLU A 189 -22.38 -0.82 2.90
C GLU A 189 -22.39 -1.99 3.90
N SER A 190 -22.42 -3.23 3.40
CA SER A 190 -22.67 -4.42 4.25
C SER A 190 -21.42 -5.14 4.72
N TRP A 191 -20.29 -4.96 4.03
CA TRP A 191 -19.00 -5.57 4.37
C TRP A 191 -17.84 -4.68 3.89
N PRO A 192 -17.56 -3.57 4.62
CA PRO A 192 -16.62 -2.52 4.17
C PRO A 192 -15.21 -3.00 3.84
N GLU A 193 -14.77 -4.13 4.41
CA GLU A 193 -13.47 -4.76 4.10
C GLU A 193 -13.34 -5.18 2.63
N ALA A 194 -14.45 -5.33 1.89
CA ALA A 194 -14.45 -5.59 0.45
C ALA A 194 -13.76 -4.50 -0.38
N SER A 195 -13.72 -3.26 0.13
CA SER A 195 -13.03 -2.12 -0.52
C SER A 195 -11.55 -2.40 -0.78
N VAL A 196 -10.94 -3.29 0.01
CA VAL A 196 -9.55 -3.69 -0.18
C VAL A 196 -9.39 -4.56 -1.43
N LEU A 197 -10.40 -5.32 -1.87
CA LEU A 197 -10.31 -6.16 -3.07
C LEU A 197 -10.50 -5.34 -4.36
N SER A 198 -9.77 -5.70 -5.42
CA SER A 198 -10.01 -5.16 -6.76
C SER A 198 -11.26 -5.77 -7.41
N ASP A 199 -11.79 -5.14 -8.46
CA ASP A 199 -12.98 -5.64 -9.17
C ASP A 199 -12.76 -7.05 -9.72
N ALA A 200 -11.56 -7.32 -10.25
CA ALA A 200 -11.18 -8.64 -10.74
C ALA A 200 -11.14 -9.68 -9.60
N GLU A 201 -10.67 -9.31 -8.41
CA GLU A 201 -10.64 -10.22 -7.26
C GLU A 201 -12.04 -10.51 -6.71
N VAL A 202 -12.92 -9.50 -6.70
CA VAL A 202 -14.34 -9.67 -6.38
C VAL A 202 -14.99 -10.60 -7.40
N GLN A 203 -14.81 -10.36 -8.70
CA GLN A 203 -15.39 -11.19 -9.75
C GLN A 203 -14.93 -12.65 -9.65
N LEU A 204 -13.61 -12.89 -9.50
CA LEU A 204 -13.07 -14.23 -9.29
C LEU A 204 -13.65 -14.93 -8.05
N THR A 205 -14.06 -14.15 -7.06
CA THR A 205 -14.68 -14.67 -5.84
C THR A 205 -16.15 -15.00 -6.05
N LEU A 206 -16.88 -14.20 -6.84
CA LEU A 206 -18.25 -14.49 -7.27
C LEU A 206 -18.32 -15.73 -8.15
N ASP A 207 -17.43 -15.86 -9.13
CA ASP A 207 -17.36 -17.04 -9.99
C ASP A 207 -17.16 -18.31 -9.16
N ARG A 208 -16.32 -18.21 -8.11
CA ARG A 208 -16.10 -19.31 -7.18
C ARG A 208 -17.31 -19.56 -6.27
N ALA A 209 -18.01 -18.52 -5.82
CA ALA A 209 -19.23 -18.66 -5.03
C ALA A 209 -20.34 -19.35 -5.84
N ARG A 210 -20.48 -19.04 -7.13
CA ARG A 210 -21.43 -19.67 -8.04
C ARG A 210 -21.18 -21.18 -8.11
N GLN A 211 -19.96 -21.58 -8.47
CA GLN A 211 -19.56 -22.99 -8.52
C GLN A 211 -19.83 -23.74 -7.20
N LEU A 212 -19.57 -23.10 -6.06
CA LEU A 212 -19.67 -23.77 -4.76
C LEU A 212 -21.09 -23.82 -4.18
N TYR A 213 -21.95 -22.87 -4.53
CA TYR A 213 -23.23 -22.66 -3.83
C TYR A 213 -24.46 -22.83 -4.73
N THR A 214 -24.32 -22.91 -6.06
CA THR A 214 -25.44 -23.18 -6.98
C THR A 214 -25.36 -24.54 -7.67
N GLU A 215 -24.21 -25.21 -7.65
CA GLU A 215 -24.11 -26.62 -8.08
C GLU A 215 -24.57 -27.54 -6.94
N SER A 216 -25.84 -27.92 -6.99
CA SER A 216 -26.44 -29.07 -6.29
C SER A 216 -27.25 -29.91 -7.26
#